data_AF-A0A969YVJ0-F1
#
_entry.id   AF-A0A969YVJ0-F1
#
_cell.length_a   1.000
_cell.length_b   1.000
_cell.length_c   1.000
_cell.angle_alpha   90.00
_cell.angle_beta   90.00
_cell.angle_gamma   90.00
#
_symmetry.space_group_name_H-M   'P 1'
#
loop_
_entity.id
_entity.type
_entity.pdbx_description
1 polymer ?
#
loop_
_entity_poly.entity_id
_entity_poly.type
_entity_poly.pdbx_seq_one_letter_code
_entity_poly.pdbx_strand_id
1 'polypeptide(L)'
;MFRLLIVIKIVICYLVFVKSFQATSLGIPPIALALVMLVCDFWRSASGYRSLKLNIITFLFNIILAVLFSWTFDRGSFDKLCLLYMIEEIAVLPKPYALALAPLTLLANTASSVLFDMSRGGPVEIPGFAEMLLYVLVIVLVLSERAQREQRLAYERQTKELSYINQRLRESLAWNEELASQAERRRLAAEIHDSLGHDLTGLILTLEAGKKYEK
;
A
#
# COMPACT_ATOMS: atom_id res chain seq x y z
N MET A 1 -2.04 -0.78 11.77
CA MET A 1 -3.26 0.05 11.68
C MET A 1 -4.40 -0.62 10.93
N PHE A 2 -4.18 -1.49 9.94
CA PHE A 2 -5.31 -2.21 9.30
C PHE A 2 -6.21 -3.02 10.22
N ARG A 3 -5.60 -3.66 11.23
CA ARG A 3 -6.37 -4.36 12.26
C ARG A 3 -7.31 -3.41 13.01
N LEU A 4 -6.93 -2.14 13.19
CA LEU A 4 -7.81 -1.11 13.75
C LEU A 4 -8.94 -0.74 12.80
N LEU A 5 -8.71 -0.56 11.50
CA LEU A 5 -9.80 -0.33 10.55
C LEU A 5 -10.78 -1.50 10.48
N ILE A 6 -10.29 -2.74 10.54
CA ILE A 6 -11.13 -3.94 10.61
C ILE A 6 -11.93 -3.99 11.92
N VAL A 7 -11.29 -3.68 13.05
CA VAL A 7 -11.96 -3.62 14.36
C VAL A 7 -13.02 -2.51 14.37
N ILE A 8 -12.72 -1.32 13.84
CA ILE A 8 -13.67 -0.22 13.68
C ILE A 8 -14.84 -0.67 12.79
N LYS A 9 -14.57 -1.37 11.68
CA LYS A 9 -15.60 -1.94 10.80
C LYS A 9 -16.53 -2.89 11.56
N ILE A 10 -15.97 -3.81 12.35
CA ILE A 10 -16.73 -4.78 13.14
C ILE A 10 -17.55 -4.08 14.22
N VAL A 11 -16.99 -3.08 14.90
CA VAL A 11 -17.69 -2.30 15.94
C VAL A 11 -18.84 -1.50 15.33
N ILE A 12 -18.66 -0.88 14.17
CA ILE A 12 -19.74 -0.15 13.47
C ILE A 12 -20.83 -1.12 13.00
N CYS A 13 -20.47 -2.28 12.43
CA CYS A 13 -21.45 -3.32 12.06
C CYS A 13 -22.26 -3.79 13.28
N TYR A 14 -21.58 -4.03 14.41
CA TYR A 14 -22.23 -4.43 15.65
C TYR A 14 -23.19 -3.35 16.17
N LEU A 15 -22.76 -2.09 16.18
CA LEU A 15 -23.62 -0.96 16.60
C LEU A 15 -24.85 -0.81 15.71
N VAL A 16 -24.70 -0.96 14.39
CA VAL A 16 -25.81 -0.91 13.44
C VAL A 16 -26.75 -2.09 13.67
N PHE A 17 -26.22 -3.30 13.87
CA PHE A 17 -27.03 -4.49 14.12
C PHE A 17 -27.85 -4.37 15.41
N VAL A 18 -27.23 -3.91 16.51
CA VAL A 18 -27.91 -3.68 17.80
C VAL A 18 -28.97 -2.59 17.69
N LYS A 19 -28.68 -1.49 17.01
CA LYS A 19 -29.64 -0.39 16.79
C LYS A 19 -30.79 -0.80 15.88
N SER A 20 -30.52 -1.59 14.84
CA SER A 20 -31.53 -2.12 13.93
C SER A 20 -32.48 -3.08 14.65
N PHE A 21 -31.96 -3.88 15.58
CA PHE A 21 -32.75 -4.78 16.43
C PHE A 21 -33.59 -4.02 17.49
N GLN A 22 -33.12 -2.87 17.98
CA GLN A 22 -33.86 -2.06 18.95
C GLN A 22 -35.00 -1.23 18.33
N ALA A 23 -34.90 -0.86 17.04
CA ALA A 23 -35.91 -0.09 16.31
C ALA A 23 -37.13 -0.94 15.87
N THR A 24 -37.46 -2.00 16.61
CA THR A 24 -38.47 -3.01 16.28
C THR A 24 -39.89 -2.45 16.34
N SER A 25 -40.26 -1.73 15.27
CA SER A 25 -41.65 -1.54 14.84
C SER A 25 -41.84 -1.70 13.32
N LEU A 26 -40.76 -1.76 12.51
CA LEU A 26 -40.82 -2.01 11.07
C LEU A 26 -40.09 -3.30 10.63
N GLY A 27 -40.77 -4.45 10.76
CA GLY A 27 -40.65 -5.64 9.90
C GLY A 27 -39.29 -6.35 9.66
N ILE A 28 -39.38 -7.52 9.01
CA ILE A 28 -38.27 -8.36 8.50
C ILE A 28 -37.43 -7.74 7.35
N PRO A 29 -37.94 -6.84 6.47
CA PRO A 29 -37.22 -6.34 5.29
C PRO A 29 -35.86 -5.64 5.54
N PRO A 30 -35.70 -4.78 6.56
CA PRO A 30 -34.46 -4.04 6.72
C PRO A 30 -33.33 -4.90 7.31
N ILE A 31 -33.63 -5.88 8.15
CA ILE A 31 -32.62 -6.84 8.64
C ILE A 31 -32.06 -7.65 7.46
N ALA A 32 -32.93 -8.03 6.52
CA ALA A 32 -32.51 -8.69 5.29
C ALA A 32 -31.62 -7.79 4.42
N LEU A 33 -31.98 -6.51 4.27
CA LEU A 33 -31.13 -5.53 3.56
C LEU A 33 -29.76 -5.36 4.22
N ALA A 34 -29.69 -5.20 5.54
CA ALA A 34 -28.44 -5.08 6.27
C ALA A 34 -27.58 -6.34 6.15
N LEU A 35 -28.19 -7.53 6.16
CA LEU A 35 -27.48 -8.79 5.91
C LEU A 35 -26.95 -8.88 4.48
N VAL A 36 -27.74 -8.51 3.47
CA VAL A 36 -27.30 -8.49 2.07
C VAL A 36 -26.13 -7.53 1.90
N MET A 37 -26.18 -6.37 2.52
CA MET A 37 -25.09 -5.40 2.56
C MET A 37 -23.80 -6.00 3.14
N LEU A 38 -23.88 -6.63 4.31
CA LEU A 38 -22.72 -7.26 4.96
C LEU A 38 -22.15 -8.42 4.14
N VAL A 39 -23.01 -9.23 3.52
CA VAL A 39 -22.60 -10.34 2.66
C VAL A 39 -21.92 -9.82 1.40
N CYS A 40 -22.43 -8.75 0.79
CA CYS A 40 -21.78 -8.09 -0.34
C CYS A 40 -20.41 -7.54 0.04
N ASP A 41 -20.27 -6.91 1.20
CA ASP A 41 -19.00 -6.37 1.69
C ASP A 41 -18.00 -7.47 2.04
N PHE A 42 -18.45 -8.54 2.70
CA PHE A 42 -17.61 -9.70 3.00
C PHE A 42 -17.15 -10.41 1.72
N TRP A 43 -18.06 -10.59 0.76
CA TRP A 43 -17.74 -11.14 -0.55
C TRP A 43 -16.73 -10.29 -1.29
N ARG A 44 -16.85 -8.95 -1.24
CA ARG A 44 -15.91 -8.01 -1.86
C ARG A 44 -14.53 -8.06 -1.22
N SER A 45 -14.48 -8.17 0.12
CA SER A 45 -13.25 -8.35 0.87
C SER A 45 -12.55 -9.69 0.55
N ALA A 46 -13.32 -10.77 0.44
CA ALA A 46 -12.81 -12.13 0.17
C ALA A 46 -12.45 -12.38 -1.30
N SER A 47 -13.18 -11.79 -2.26
CA SER A 47 -13.02 -12.04 -3.70
C SER A 47 -11.78 -11.39 -4.32
N GLY A 48 -10.96 -10.71 -3.52
CA GLY A 48 -9.58 -10.40 -3.90
C GLY A 48 -9.45 -9.58 -5.19
N TYR A 49 -10.32 -8.58 -5.41
CA TYR A 49 -10.04 -7.48 -6.34
C TYR A 49 -9.76 -7.92 -7.79
N ARG A 50 -10.59 -8.82 -8.33
CA ARG A 50 -10.32 -9.49 -9.61
C ARG A 50 -10.45 -8.61 -10.87
N SER A 51 -11.27 -7.55 -10.86
CA SER A 51 -11.35 -6.59 -11.98
C SER A 51 -11.93 -5.22 -11.59
N LEU A 52 -11.44 -4.14 -12.24
CA LEU A 52 -11.90 -2.76 -12.02
C LEU A 52 -13.40 -2.61 -12.31
N LYS A 53 -13.90 -3.25 -13.38
CA LYS A 53 -15.30 -3.19 -13.79
C LYS A 53 -16.24 -3.76 -12.73
N LEU A 54 -15.91 -4.92 -12.14
CA LEU A 54 -16.71 -5.52 -11.07
C LEU A 54 -16.73 -4.66 -9.80
N ASN A 55 -15.62 -3.98 -9.48
CA ASN A 55 -15.58 -3.07 -8.33
C ASN A 55 -16.46 -1.83 -8.55
N ILE A 56 -16.52 -1.27 -9.76
CA ILE A 56 -17.41 -0.14 -10.07
C ILE A 56 -18.88 -0.58 -10.03
N ILE A 57 -19.21 -1.75 -10.58
CA ILE A 57 -20.58 -2.28 -10.58
C ILE A 57 -21.07 -2.56 -9.15
N THR A 58 -20.27 -3.28 -8.35
CA THR A 58 -20.61 -3.57 -6.95
C THR A 58 -20.71 -2.31 -6.10
N PHE A 59 -19.93 -1.28 -6.44
CA PHE A 59 -20.03 0.03 -5.81
C PHE A 59 -21.34 0.75 -6.14
N LEU A 60 -21.72 0.83 -7.42
CA LEU A 60 -23.01 1.41 -7.82
C LEU A 60 -24.18 0.67 -7.16
N PHE A 61 -24.08 -0.65 -7.05
CA PHE A 61 -25.04 -1.48 -6.34
C PHE A 61 -25.10 -1.13 -4.83
N ASN A 62 -23.95 -0.91 -4.19
CA ASN A 62 -23.89 -0.47 -2.79
C ASN A 62 -24.49 0.93 -2.57
N ILE A 63 -24.31 1.88 -3.51
CA ILE A 63 -24.99 3.19 -3.44
C ILE A 63 -26.50 2.99 -3.48
N ILE A 64 -27.00 2.17 -4.41
CA ILE A 64 -28.44 1.90 -4.54
C ILE A 64 -28.98 1.25 -3.28
N LEU A 65 -28.27 0.24 -2.75
CA LEU A 65 -28.59 -0.40 -1.47
C LEU A 65 -28.62 0.62 -0.32
N ALA A 66 -27.63 1.50 -0.24
CA ALA A 66 -27.56 2.55 0.77
C ALA A 66 -28.75 3.52 0.67
N VAL A 67 -29.15 3.91 -0.53
CA VAL A 67 -30.34 4.76 -0.74
C VAL A 67 -31.62 4.03 -0.37
N LEU A 68 -31.77 2.76 -0.76
CA LEU A 68 -32.94 1.94 -0.42
C LEU A 68 -33.07 1.73 1.09
N PHE A 69 -31.96 1.48 1.78
CA PHE A 69 -31.93 1.36 3.23
C PHE A 69 -32.39 2.68 3.89
N SER A 70 -32.09 3.84 3.28
CA SER A 70 -32.48 5.20 3.73
C SER A 70 -33.95 5.38 3.89
N TRP A 71 -34.68 4.93 2.89
CA TRP A 71 -36.12 5.02 2.89
C TRP A 71 -36.81 4.09 3.89
N THR A 72 -36.13 3.04 4.34
CA THR A 72 -36.73 2.03 5.23
C THR A 72 -36.52 2.30 6.72
N PHE A 73 -35.52 3.10 7.11
CA PHE A 73 -35.12 3.29 8.50
C PHE A 73 -35.22 4.74 8.96
N ASP A 74 -35.72 4.97 10.18
CA ASP A 74 -35.79 6.32 10.77
C ASP A 74 -34.40 6.83 11.18
N ARG A 75 -34.20 8.14 11.03
CA ARG A 75 -32.93 8.88 10.82
C ARG A 75 -31.68 8.50 11.65
N GLY A 76 -31.80 7.87 12.81
CA GLY A 76 -30.69 7.77 13.78
C GLY A 76 -29.53 6.82 13.43
N SER A 77 -29.71 5.92 12.46
CA SER A 77 -28.70 4.90 12.10
C SER A 77 -28.01 5.15 10.75
N PHE A 78 -28.46 6.17 10.01
CA PHE A 78 -28.12 6.41 8.60
C PHE A 78 -26.70 6.93 8.38
N ASP A 79 -26.28 7.81 9.28
CA ASP A 79 -24.97 8.48 9.24
C ASP A 79 -23.80 7.46 9.30
N LYS A 80 -24.00 6.37 10.04
CA LYS A 80 -22.93 5.43 10.44
C LYS A 80 -22.68 4.31 9.43
N LEU A 81 -23.70 3.91 8.67
CA LEU A 81 -23.54 2.94 7.59
C LEU A 81 -22.81 3.54 6.40
N CYS A 82 -23.02 4.83 6.13
CA CYS A 82 -22.29 5.54 5.09
C CYS A 82 -20.78 5.59 5.39
N LEU A 83 -20.39 5.77 6.66
CA LEU A 83 -18.99 5.67 7.09
C LEU A 83 -18.36 4.31 6.80
N LEU A 84 -19.11 3.23 7.03
CA LEU A 84 -18.65 1.86 6.75
C LEU A 84 -18.32 1.68 5.27
N TYR A 85 -19.21 2.16 4.40
CA TYR A 85 -19.03 2.10 2.96
C TYR A 85 -17.86 2.94 2.46
N MET A 86 -17.69 4.14 3.02
CA MET A 86 -16.57 5.03 2.70
C MET A 86 -15.23 4.37 3.00
N ILE A 87 -15.09 3.77 4.19
CA ILE A 87 -13.86 3.09 4.59
C ILE A 87 -13.49 2.00 3.59
N GLU A 88 -14.49 1.25 3.15
CA GLU A 88 -14.25 0.12 2.24
C GLU A 88 -14.03 0.58 0.80
N GLU A 89 -14.76 1.58 0.33
CA GLU A 89 -14.55 2.21 -0.97
C GLU A 89 -13.14 2.82 -1.10
N ILE A 90 -12.76 3.62 -0.11
CA ILE A 90 -11.42 4.22 -0.01
C ILE A 90 -10.40 3.17 0.40
N ALA A 91 -10.74 1.91 0.71
CA ALA A 91 -9.77 0.79 0.85
C ALA A 91 -9.61 -0.06 -0.43
N VAL A 92 -10.63 -0.07 -1.29
CA VAL A 92 -10.75 -0.96 -2.46
C VAL A 92 -10.34 -0.30 -3.79
N LEU A 93 -10.74 0.95 -4.06
CA LEU A 93 -10.61 1.54 -5.41
C LEU A 93 -9.21 2.14 -5.71
N PRO A 94 -8.77 2.24 -6.97
CA PRO A 94 -7.55 2.97 -7.33
C PRO A 94 -7.67 4.45 -6.96
N LYS A 95 -6.54 5.08 -6.60
CA LYS A 95 -6.45 6.48 -6.15
C LYS A 95 -7.36 7.48 -6.87
N PRO A 96 -7.35 7.61 -8.22
CA PRO A 96 -8.14 8.64 -8.89
C PRO A 96 -9.65 8.42 -8.70
N TYR A 97 -10.10 7.17 -8.67
CA TYR A 97 -11.52 6.84 -8.52
C TYR A 97 -11.96 6.94 -7.06
N ALA A 98 -11.16 6.47 -6.11
CA ALA A 98 -11.49 6.55 -4.68
C ALA A 98 -11.63 8.02 -4.22
N LEU A 99 -10.80 8.92 -4.75
CA LEU A 99 -10.80 10.34 -4.38
C LEU A 99 -11.96 11.11 -5.00
N ALA A 100 -12.42 10.70 -6.19
CA ALA A 100 -13.59 11.27 -6.85
C ALA A 100 -14.92 10.74 -6.30
N LEU A 101 -14.97 9.46 -5.91
CA LEU A 101 -16.21 8.79 -5.54
C LEU A 101 -16.55 8.92 -4.05
N ALA A 102 -15.56 9.06 -3.16
CA ALA A 102 -15.80 9.35 -1.74
C ALA A 102 -16.64 10.63 -1.48
N PRO A 103 -16.36 11.80 -2.09
CA PRO A 103 -17.25 12.95 -1.94
C PRO A 103 -18.61 12.72 -2.63
N LEU A 104 -18.65 11.94 -3.72
CA LEU A 104 -19.90 11.60 -4.41
C LEU A 104 -20.83 10.77 -3.55
N THR A 105 -20.31 9.78 -2.80
CA THR A 105 -21.11 8.96 -1.89
C THR A 105 -21.62 9.75 -0.70
N LEU A 106 -20.85 10.74 -0.22
CA LEU A 106 -21.27 11.62 0.87
C LEU A 106 -22.39 12.54 0.41
N LEU A 107 -22.25 13.12 -0.78
CA LEU A 107 -23.29 13.92 -1.44
C LEU A 107 -24.54 13.09 -1.72
N ALA A 108 -24.41 11.86 -2.21
CA ALA A 108 -25.55 10.98 -2.46
C ALA A 108 -26.29 10.63 -1.16
N ASN A 109 -25.57 10.39 -0.07
CA ASN A 109 -26.16 10.06 1.22
C ASN A 109 -26.88 11.27 1.84
N THR A 110 -26.23 12.44 1.85
CA THR A 110 -26.83 13.69 2.32
C THR A 110 -28.00 14.15 1.47
N ALA A 111 -27.95 13.98 0.15
CA ALA A 111 -29.08 14.26 -0.72
C ALA A 111 -30.25 13.30 -0.45
N SER A 112 -29.96 12.02 -0.21
CA SER A 112 -30.98 11.02 0.13
C SER A 112 -31.67 11.33 1.45
N SER A 113 -30.93 11.76 2.48
CA SER A 113 -31.52 12.14 3.77
C SER A 113 -32.39 13.40 3.64
N VAL A 114 -31.91 14.44 2.95
CA VAL A 114 -32.69 15.67 2.72
C VAL A 114 -33.97 15.39 1.92
N LEU A 115 -33.90 14.54 0.90
CA LEU A 115 -35.08 14.15 0.11
C LEU A 115 -36.10 13.35 0.95
N PHE A 116 -35.64 12.45 1.82
CA PHE A 116 -36.50 11.71 2.74
C PHE A 116 -37.23 12.66 3.70
N ASP A 117 -36.52 13.63 4.25
CA ASP A 117 -37.06 14.64 5.18
C ASP A 117 -38.15 15.49 4.52
N MET A 118 -37.86 15.95 3.32
CA MET A 118 -38.78 16.73 2.51
C MET A 118 -40.02 15.92 2.10
N SER A 119 -39.86 14.61 1.81
CA SER A 119 -40.98 13.73 1.44
C SER A 119 -41.96 13.45 2.58
N ARG A 120 -41.50 13.49 3.84
CA ARG A 120 -42.35 13.29 5.03
C ARG A 120 -42.84 14.61 5.65
N GLY A 121 -42.46 15.76 5.09
CA GLY A 121 -42.80 17.08 5.65
C GLY A 121 -42.16 17.35 7.02
N GLY A 122 -41.10 16.61 7.38
CA GLY A 122 -40.38 16.78 8.64
C GLY A 122 -39.35 17.92 8.57
N PRO A 123 -38.84 18.40 9.72
CA PRO A 123 -37.75 19.36 9.74
C PRO A 123 -36.51 18.74 9.08
N VAL A 124 -35.85 19.49 8.20
CA VAL A 124 -34.59 19.09 7.57
C VAL A 124 -33.50 19.09 8.63
N GLU A 125 -33.00 17.92 8.98
CA GLU A 125 -31.88 17.79 9.91
C GLU A 125 -30.60 17.69 9.11
N ILE A 126 -29.84 18.78 9.09
CA ILE A 126 -28.48 18.78 8.52
C ILE A 126 -27.58 18.06 9.52
N PRO A 127 -26.70 17.13 9.08
CA PRO A 127 -25.74 16.48 9.96
C PRO A 127 -24.97 17.54 10.76
N GLY A 128 -24.86 17.29 12.06
CA GLY A 128 -24.23 18.25 12.97
C GLY A 128 -22.76 18.45 12.61
N PHE A 129 -22.18 19.58 13.03
CA PHE A 129 -20.76 19.85 12.81
C PHE A 129 -19.85 18.71 13.31
N ALA A 130 -20.22 18.05 14.41
CA ALA A 130 -19.51 16.91 14.96
C ALA A 130 -19.54 15.68 14.03
N GLU A 131 -20.66 15.42 13.35
CA GLU A 131 -20.81 14.29 12.42
C GLU A 131 -20.03 14.56 11.14
N MET A 132 -20.13 15.78 10.58
CA MET A 132 -19.27 16.22 9.47
C MET A 132 -17.79 16.07 9.78
N LEU A 133 -17.36 16.49 10.98
CA LEU A 133 -15.97 16.31 11.39
C LEU A 133 -15.57 14.84 11.44
N LEU A 134 -16.43 13.97 11.98
CA LEU A 134 -16.17 12.54 12.06
C LEU A 134 -16.01 11.93 10.66
N TYR A 135 -16.86 12.30 9.71
CA TYR A 135 -16.73 11.92 8.30
C TYR A 135 -15.38 12.29 7.70
N VAL A 136 -15.01 13.57 7.83
CA VAL A 136 -13.74 14.07 7.29
C VAL A 136 -12.57 13.34 7.95
N LEU A 137 -12.61 13.12 9.26
CA LEU A 137 -11.55 12.44 10.01
C LEU A 137 -11.40 10.99 9.55
N VAL A 138 -12.49 10.27 9.34
CA VAL A 138 -12.47 8.89 8.82
C VAL A 138 -11.91 8.84 7.41
N ILE A 139 -12.30 9.75 6.51
CA ILE A 139 -11.75 9.83 5.16
C ILE A 139 -10.24 10.07 5.21
N VAL A 140 -9.78 11.03 6.01
CA VAL A 140 -8.35 11.36 6.16
C VAL A 140 -7.56 10.17 6.73
N LEU A 141 -8.10 9.45 7.72
CA LEU A 141 -7.45 8.27 8.30
C LEU A 141 -7.27 7.16 7.26
N VAL A 142 -8.30 6.87 6.45
CA VAL A 142 -8.23 5.80 5.45
C VAL A 142 -7.28 6.17 4.32
N LEU A 143 -7.28 7.43 3.87
CA LEU A 143 -6.33 7.93 2.86
C LEU A 143 -4.88 7.88 3.38
N SER A 144 -4.67 8.28 4.64
CA SER A 144 -3.36 8.23 5.28
C SER A 144 -2.83 6.81 5.39
N GLU A 145 -3.66 5.85 5.82
CA GLU A 145 -3.24 4.45 5.92
C GLU A 145 -2.87 3.89 4.54
N ARG A 146 -3.64 4.22 3.50
CA ARG A 146 -3.28 3.84 2.13
C ARG A 146 -1.95 4.43 1.69
N ALA A 147 -1.73 5.72 1.90
CA ALA A 147 -0.49 6.39 1.55
C ALA A 147 0.71 5.75 2.26
N GLN A 148 0.57 5.43 3.56
CA GLN A 148 1.60 4.75 4.33
C GLN A 148 1.92 3.35 3.78
N ARG A 149 0.93 2.60 3.30
CA ARG A 149 1.17 1.28 2.68
C ARG A 149 1.93 1.38 1.38
N GLU A 150 1.52 2.29 0.51
CA GLU A 150 2.19 2.50 -0.78
C GLU A 150 3.64 2.94 -0.54
N GLN A 151 3.85 3.86 0.41
CA GLN A 151 5.19 4.26 0.83
C GLN A 151 5.98 3.08 1.39
N ARG A 152 5.40 2.27 2.29
CA ARG A 152 6.09 1.12 2.88
C ARG A 152 6.51 0.10 1.83
N LEU A 153 5.64 -0.20 0.87
CA LEU A 153 5.95 -1.09 -0.26
C LEU A 153 7.04 -0.49 -1.16
N ALA A 154 7.01 0.83 -1.41
CA ALA A 154 8.05 1.52 -2.17
C ALA A 154 9.40 1.48 -1.43
N TYR A 155 9.41 1.76 -0.12
CA TYR A 155 10.58 1.68 0.74
C TYR A 155 11.17 0.27 0.79
N GLU A 156 10.33 -0.77 0.92
CA GLU A 156 10.78 -2.16 0.91
C GLU A 156 11.43 -2.53 -0.43
N ARG A 157 10.90 -2.05 -1.56
CA ARG A 157 11.52 -2.24 -2.89
C ARG A 157 12.86 -1.51 -3.00
N GLN A 158 12.92 -0.25 -2.61
CA GLN A 158 14.15 0.55 -2.63
C GLN A 158 15.23 -0.04 -1.72
N THR A 159 14.85 -0.55 -0.55
CA THR A 159 15.79 -1.17 0.38
C THR A 159 16.36 -2.47 -0.20
N LYS A 160 15.53 -3.28 -0.87
CA LYS A 160 16.00 -4.46 -1.59
C LYS A 160 16.96 -4.09 -2.71
N GLU A 161 16.65 -3.07 -3.50
CA GLU A 161 17.52 -2.57 -4.57
C GLU A 161 18.86 -2.04 -4.03
N LEU A 162 18.84 -1.26 -2.96
CA LEU A 162 20.05 -0.78 -2.28
C LEU A 162 20.90 -1.93 -1.75
N SER A 163 20.28 -2.94 -1.14
CA SER A 163 21.00 -4.12 -0.65
C SER A 163 21.68 -4.89 -1.79
N TYR A 164 20.99 -5.01 -2.93
CA TYR A 164 21.51 -5.66 -4.12
C TYR A 164 22.70 -4.92 -4.73
N ILE A 165 22.60 -3.60 -4.87
CA ILE A 165 23.69 -2.75 -5.39
C ILE A 165 24.90 -2.80 -4.46
N ASN A 166 24.68 -2.73 -3.14
CA ASN A 166 25.77 -2.80 -2.15
C ASN A 166 26.51 -4.14 -2.24
N GLN A 167 25.77 -5.25 -2.41
CA GLN A 167 26.38 -6.56 -2.62
C GLN A 167 27.23 -6.61 -3.89
N ARG A 168 26.71 -6.14 -5.03
CA ARG A 168 27.46 -6.08 -6.29
C ARG A 168 28.72 -5.20 -6.18
N LEU A 169 28.63 -4.08 -5.45
CA LEU A 169 29.77 -3.20 -5.23
C LEU A 169 30.87 -3.92 -4.44
N ARG A 170 30.51 -4.66 -3.39
CA ARG A 170 31.48 -5.46 -2.60
C ARG A 170 32.14 -6.53 -3.45
N GLU A 171 31.37 -7.24 -4.26
CA GLU A 171 31.90 -8.25 -5.19
C GLU A 171 32.88 -7.62 -6.21
N SER A 172 32.55 -6.45 -6.75
CA SER A 172 33.45 -5.73 -7.67
C SER A 172 34.72 -5.22 -7.00
N LEU A 173 34.64 -4.78 -5.73
CA LEU A 173 35.83 -4.36 -4.98
C LEU A 173 36.76 -5.55 -4.71
N ALA A 174 36.21 -6.69 -4.28
CA ALA A 174 36.98 -7.92 -4.08
C ALA A 174 37.64 -8.39 -5.40
N TRP A 175 36.92 -8.30 -6.53
CA TRP A 175 37.47 -8.62 -7.84
C TRP A 175 38.61 -7.67 -8.25
N ASN A 176 38.45 -6.36 -8.02
CA ASN A 176 39.48 -5.38 -8.31
C ASN A 176 40.73 -5.56 -7.44
N GLU A 177 40.56 -5.90 -6.15
CA GLU A 177 41.68 -6.22 -5.26
C GLU A 177 42.47 -7.44 -5.74
N GLU A 178 41.78 -8.50 -6.17
CA GLU A 178 42.42 -9.69 -6.73
C GLU A 178 43.20 -9.36 -8.02
N LEU A 179 42.59 -8.59 -8.92
CA LEU A 179 43.26 -8.13 -10.14
C LEU A 179 44.48 -7.26 -9.85
N ALA A 180 44.38 -6.33 -8.89
CA ALA A 180 45.48 -5.49 -8.47
C ALA A 180 46.62 -6.33 -7.86
N SER A 181 46.29 -7.31 -7.01
CA SER A 181 47.28 -8.25 -6.44
C SER A 181 48.01 -9.03 -7.52
N GLN A 182 47.28 -9.54 -8.52
CA GLN A 182 47.89 -10.26 -9.64
C GLN A 182 48.77 -9.36 -10.52
N ALA A 183 48.35 -8.11 -10.75
CA ALA A 183 49.16 -7.13 -11.47
C ALA A 183 50.45 -6.80 -10.72
N GLU A 184 50.38 -6.61 -9.41
CA GLU A 184 51.54 -6.39 -8.53
C GLU A 184 52.52 -7.57 -8.61
N ARG A 185 52.03 -8.81 -8.53
CA ARG A 185 52.86 -10.02 -8.66
C ARG A 185 53.56 -10.11 -10.01
N ARG A 186 52.87 -9.78 -11.11
CA ARG A 186 53.47 -9.77 -12.45
C ARG A 186 54.56 -8.72 -12.57
N ARG A 187 54.31 -7.52 -12.03
CA ARG A 187 55.31 -6.45 -11.99
C ARG A 187 56.55 -6.89 -11.21
N LEU A 188 56.37 -7.46 -10.02
CA LEU A 188 57.48 -7.98 -9.20
C LEU A 188 58.26 -9.08 -9.94
N ALA A 189 57.58 -10.01 -10.62
CA ALA A 189 58.26 -11.05 -11.38
C ALA A 189 59.11 -10.49 -12.53
N ALA A 190 58.63 -9.45 -13.22
CA ALA A 190 59.39 -8.76 -14.25
C ALA A 190 60.59 -8.00 -13.66
N GLU A 191 60.40 -7.29 -12.55
CA GLU A 191 61.47 -6.53 -11.88
C GLU A 191 62.57 -7.45 -11.34
N ILE A 192 62.19 -8.60 -10.76
CA ILE A 192 63.12 -9.66 -10.33
C ILE A 192 63.84 -10.26 -11.55
N HIS A 193 63.12 -10.53 -12.65
CA HIS A 193 63.71 -11.08 -13.86
C HIS A 193 64.75 -10.14 -14.47
N ASP A 194 64.43 -8.85 -14.52
CA ASP A 194 65.33 -7.83 -15.05
C ASP A 194 66.56 -7.66 -14.14
N SER A 195 66.40 -7.63 -12.81
CA SER A 195 67.55 -7.50 -11.90
C SER A 195 68.45 -8.74 -11.92
N LEU A 196 67.88 -9.94 -11.75
CA LEU A 196 68.66 -11.18 -11.76
C LEU A 196 69.26 -11.46 -13.14
N GLY A 197 68.51 -11.21 -14.22
CA GLY A 197 68.98 -11.39 -15.58
C GLY A 197 70.15 -10.48 -15.91
N HIS A 198 70.10 -9.21 -15.46
CA HIS A 198 71.19 -8.26 -15.64
C HIS A 198 72.44 -8.67 -14.84
N ASP A 199 72.28 -9.03 -13.57
CA ASP A 199 73.39 -9.46 -12.70
C ASP A 199 74.06 -10.74 -13.22
N LEU A 200 73.26 -11.73 -13.68
CA LEU A 200 73.80 -12.96 -14.26
C LEU A 200 74.56 -12.69 -15.56
N THR A 201 74.04 -11.82 -16.42
CA THR A 201 74.70 -11.46 -17.67
C THR A 201 76.03 -10.74 -17.38
N GLY A 202 76.07 -9.84 -16.38
CA GLY A 202 77.30 -9.21 -15.91
C GLY A 202 78.31 -10.21 -15.36
N LEU A 203 77.86 -11.20 -14.58
CA LEU A 203 78.70 -12.29 -14.07
C LEU A 203 79.27 -13.17 -15.19
N ILE A 204 78.47 -13.49 -16.21
CA ILE A 204 78.94 -14.27 -17.36
C ILE A 204 80.00 -13.50 -18.14
N LEU A 205 79.78 -12.20 -18.39
CA LEU A 205 80.74 -11.35 -19.10
C LEU A 205 82.05 -11.20 -18.33
N THR A 206 82.00 -11.05 -17.00
CA THR A 206 83.20 -10.97 -16.15
C THR A 206 83.96 -12.31 -16.08
N LEU A 207 83.24 -13.44 -16.03
CA LEU A 207 83.85 -14.77 -16.14
C LEU A 207 84.51 -15.02 -17.50
N GLU A 208 83.85 -14.65 -18.61
CA GLU A 208 84.44 -14.74 -19.94
C GLU A 208 85.68 -13.86 -20.09
N ALA A 209 85.64 -12.62 -19.56
CA ALA A 209 86.79 -11.73 -19.55
C ALA A 209 87.97 -12.35 -18.80
N GLY A 210 87.74 -12.87 -17.58
CA GLY A 210 88.78 -13.55 -16.79
C GLY A 210 89.39 -14.75 -17.51
N LYS A 211 88.56 -15.59 -18.15
CA LYS A 211 89.01 -16.75 -18.96
C LYS A 211 89.86 -16.34 -20.17
N LYS A 212 89.66 -15.13 -20.69
CA LYS A 212 90.39 -14.59 -21.83
C LYS A 212 91.76 -14.02 -21.44
N TYR A 213 91.96 -13.68 -20.17
CA TYR A 213 93.24 -13.22 -19.62
C TYR A 213 94.14 -14.37 -19.11
N GLU A 214 93.63 -15.60 -19.03
CA GLU A 214 94.37 -16.78 -18.57
C GLU A 214 95.03 -17.58 -19.74
N LYS A 215 95.00 -17.04 -20.96
CA LYS A 215 95.72 -17.52 -22.15
C LYS A 215 96.81 -16.52 -22.55
#